data_AF-A0A8J6BC59-F1
#
_entry.id   AF-A0A8J6BC59-F1
#
_cell.length_a   1.000
_cell.length_b   1.000
_cell.length_c   1.000
_cell.angle_alpha   90.00
_cell.angle_beta   90.00
_cell.angle_gamma   90.00
#
_symmetry.space_group_name_H-M   'P 1'
#
loop_
_entity.id
_entity.type
_entity.pdbx_description
1 polymer ?
#
loop_
_entity_poly.entity_id
_entity_poly.type
_entity_poly.pdbx_seq_one_letter_code
_entity_poly.pdbx_strand_id
1 'polypeptide(L)'
;PWFDMYLCARESIVLNFNPFMSFTSDPRPEYNNQLLRATNMTVSAMRFLKTIRAGWLEPEIFHLNPAKSDTQKFRKLIRLVPSSLSWYGAYLVNAYPLDMSQYFRLFNSTRIPTLNKDELKTDEKGRHLLVLHRGNFYVFDVLDKDGNIVKASEIHAHLKHILSDSCPAPEFPLGYLTSENRNTWALVRQKLLDNGNEEALKKIDSAVFCLCLDDFPTTDPIQLSHNMLHGSGMNRWFDKSFSIIMTADGTAAINFEHSWGDGVAVLRFQNEVFKDSTERPSVLPQSAPAAVDSSTAVQKLTFNLNDSLKAA
;
A
#
# COMPACT_ATOMS: atom_id res chain seq x y z
N PRO A 1 -14.45 20.73 -1.43
CA PRO A 1 -15.58 20.23 -2.26
C PRO A 1 -15.38 18.80 -2.78
N TRP A 2 -14.33 18.53 -3.57
CA TRP A 2 -14.08 17.20 -4.13
C TRP A 2 -13.82 16.15 -3.04
N PHE A 3 -12.88 16.43 -2.12
CA PHE A 3 -12.66 15.61 -0.92
C PHE A 3 -13.94 15.43 -0.09
N ASP A 4 -14.70 16.50 0.13
CA ASP A 4 -15.93 16.43 0.91
C ASP A 4 -16.97 15.50 0.28
N MET A 5 -17.08 15.47 -1.05
CA MET A 5 -18.00 14.58 -1.76
C MET A 5 -17.71 13.11 -1.44
N TYR A 6 -16.46 12.66 -1.59
CA TYR A 6 -16.08 11.27 -1.32
C TYR A 6 -16.04 10.93 0.16
N LEU A 7 -15.60 11.87 1.00
CA LEU A 7 -15.53 11.66 2.45
C LEU A 7 -16.90 11.74 3.12
N CYS A 8 -17.89 12.42 2.55
CA CYS A 8 -19.27 12.41 3.05
C CYS A 8 -20.11 11.28 2.44
N ALA A 9 -19.72 10.69 1.31
CA ALA A 9 -20.40 9.51 0.76
C ALA A 9 -20.44 8.38 1.79
N ARG A 10 -21.61 7.75 1.95
CA ARG A 10 -21.86 6.71 2.98
C ARG A 10 -21.94 5.30 2.39
N GLU A 11 -21.94 5.17 1.08
CA GLU A 11 -21.91 3.87 0.38
C GLU A 11 -20.62 3.11 0.68
N SER A 12 -20.63 1.80 0.45
CA SER A 12 -19.39 1.01 0.52
C SER A 12 -18.34 1.58 -0.41
N ILE A 13 -17.08 1.61 0.04
CA ILE A 13 -15.96 2.01 -0.83
C ILE A 13 -15.59 0.93 -1.86
N VAL A 14 -16.03 -0.31 -1.62
CA VAL A 14 -15.81 -1.43 -2.52
C VAL A 14 -16.81 -1.34 -3.68
N LEU A 15 -16.32 -1.55 -4.91
CA LEU A 15 -17.05 -1.39 -6.19
C LEU A 15 -17.45 0.05 -6.56
N ASN A 16 -17.96 0.85 -5.60
CA ASN A 16 -18.43 2.20 -5.92
C ASN A 16 -17.29 3.18 -6.19
N PHE A 17 -16.15 3.02 -5.49
CA PHE A 17 -15.05 3.98 -5.55
C PHE A 17 -13.69 3.33 -5.77
N ASN A 18 -13.29 2.36 -4.95
CA ASN A 18 -11.94 1.80 -4.97
C ASN A 18 -11.67 1.05 -6.28
N PRO A 19 -10.71 1.50 -7.11
CA PRO A 19 -10.31 0.78 -8.29
C PRO A 19 -9.09 -0.11 -8.01
N PHE A 20 -8.61 -0.80 -9.05
CA PHE A 20 -7.33 -1.50 -9.00
C PHE A 20 -6.50 -1.28 -10.27
N MET A 21 -5.19 -1.47 -10.17
CA MET A 21 -4.27 -1.52 -11.30
C MET A 21 -3.34 -2.72 -11.16
N SER A 22 -3.35 -3.61 -12.15
CA SER A 22 -2.47 -4.78 -12.17
C SER A 22 -1.06 -4.42 -12.60
N PHE A 23 -0.06 -5.07 -11.99
CA PHE A 23 1.30 -5.07 -12.50
C PHE A 23 1.44 -6.08 -13.64
N THR A 24 2.28 -5.76 -14.61
CA THR A 24 2.84 -6.76 -15.52
C THR A 24 3.74 -7.72 -14.74
N SER A 25 3.85 -8.98 -15.17
CA SER A 25 4.77 -9.94 -14.55
C SER A 25 6.23 -9.49 -14.68
N ASP A 26 7.09 -9.94 -13.76
CA ASP A 26 8.54 -9.78 -13.96
C ASP A 26 8.90 -10.51 -15.27
N PRO A 27 9.64 -9.87 -16.20
CA PRO A 27 10.04 -10.50 -17.45
C PRO A 27 10.82 -11.81 -17.26
N ARG A 28 11.41 -12.03 -16.08
CA ARG A 28 12.12 -13.24 -15.70
C ARG A 28 11.19 -14.17 -14.91
N PRO A 29 10.82 -15.35 -15.45
CA PRO A 29 9.83 -16.24 -14.83
C PRO A 29 10.17 -16.62 -13.37
N GLU A 30 11.44 -16.83 -13.06
CA GLU A 30 11.94 -17.23 -11.74
C GLU A 30 11.73 -16.15 -10.66
N TYR A 31 11.48 -14.90 -11.05
CA TYR A 31 11.18 -13.79 -10.14
C TYR A 31 9.69 -13.68 -9.78
N ASN A 32 8.82 -14.44 -10.44
CA ASN A 32 7.37 -14.41 -10.20
C ASN A 32 6.91 -15.35 -9.08
N ASN A 33 7.83 -15.98 -8.33
CA ASN A 33 7.44 -16.66 -7.09
C ASN A 33 6.85 -15.65 -6.08
N GLN A 34 5.71 -15.98 -5.46
CA GLN A 34 4.99 -15.07 -4.54
C GLN A 34 5.89 -14.50 -3.44
N LEU A 35 6.63 -15.34 -2.71
CA LEU A 35 7.49 -14.88 -1.61
C LEU A 35 8.58 -13.91 -2.11
N LEU A 36 9.25 -14.29 -3.20
CA LEU A 36 10.34 -13.52 -3.78
C LEU A 36 9.84 -12.16 -4.29
N ARG A 37 8.73 -12.17 -5.04
CA ARG A 37 8.13 -10.97 -5.61
C ARG A 37 7.56 -10.05 -4.54
N ALA A 38 6.88 -10.60 -3.53
CA ALA A 38 6.37 -9.84 -2.39
C ALA A 38 7.50 -9.13 -1.63
N THR A 39 8.63 -9.82 -1.45
CA THR A 39 9.82 -9.24 -0.82
C THR A 39 10.37 -8.09 -1.64
N ASN A 40 10.64 -8.31 -2.94
CA ASN A 40 11.22 -7.29 -3.81
C ASN A 40 10.32 -6.06 -3.95
N MET A 41 9.01 -6.24 -4.17
CA MET A 41 8.07 -5.13 -4.26
C MET A 41 7.91 -4.38 -2.93
N THR A 42 7.95 -5.07 -1.79
CA THR A 42 7.93 -4.43 -0.47
C THR A 42 9.16 -3.56 -0.26
N VAL A 43 10.36 -4.06 -0.59
CA VAL A 43 11.60 -3.29 -0.44
C VAL A 43 11.62 -2.10 -1.41
N SER A 44 11.18 -2.28 -2.66
CA SER A 44 11.06 -1.18 -3.62
C SER A 44 10.04 -0.13 -3.19
N ALA A 45 8.92 -0.53 -2.59
CA ALA A 45 7.95 0.39 -2.00
C ALA A 45 8.58 1.21 -0.84
N MET A 46 9.41 0.58 0.00
CA MET A 46 10.12 1.27 1.07
C MET A 46 11.21 2.22 0.55
N ARG A 47 11.91 1.86 -0.53
CA ARG A 47 12.82 2.77 -1.23
C ARG A 47 12.06 3.98 -1.76
N PHE A 48 10.91 3.76 -2.40
CA PHE A 48 10.08 4.85 -2.91
C PHE A 48 9.59 5.79 -1.78
N LEU A 49 9.13 5.24 -0.66
CA LEU A 49 8.80 6.01 0.55
C LEU A 49 9.97 6.89 1.01
N LYS A 50 11.17 6.31 1.13
CA LYS A 50 12.37 7.07 1.51
C LYS A 50 12.73 8.14 0.49
N THR A 51 12.61 7.85 -0.80
CA THR A 51 12.88 8.78 -1.90
C THR A 51 11.93 9.97 -1.89
N ILE A 52 10.63 9.77 -1.61
CA ILE A 52 9.68 10.88 -1.43
C ILE A 52 10.06 11.71 -0.20
N ARG A 53 10.25 11.08 0.96
CA ARG A 53 10.52 11.80 2.22
C ARG A 53 11.85 12.57 2.20
N ALA A 54 12.83 12.09 1.45
CA ALA A 54 14.11 12.78 1.25
C ALA A 54 14.03 13.93 0.22
N GLY A 55 12.90 14.10 -0.48
CA GLY A 55 12.78 15.07 -1.58
C GLY A 55 13.63 14.69 -2.79
N TRP A 56 13.96 13.41 -2.95
CA TRP A 56 14.79 12.89 -4.04
C TRP A 56 13.97 12.35 -5.21
N LEU A 57 12.66 12.17 -5.04
CA LEU A 57 11.77 11.80 -6.14
C LEU A 57 11.76 12.94 -7.16
N GLU A 58 11.98 12.62 -8.43
CA GLU A 58 11.92 13.62 -9.48
C GLU A 58 10.51 14.22 -9.55
N PRO A 59 10.38 15.56 -9.65
CA PRO A 59 9.08 16.21 -9.75
C PRO A 59 8.24 15.61 -10.87
N GLU A 60 6.94 15.49 -10.64
CA GLU A 60 6.01 15.04 -11.67
C GLU A 60 5.86 16.15 -12.72
N ILE A 61 6.28 15.90 -13.95
CA ILE A 61 6.28 16.90 -15.02
C ILE A 61 5.75 16.26 -16.29
N PHE A 62 4.73 16.89 -16.87
CA PHE A 62 4.28 16.55 -18.21
C PHE A 62 5.12 17.31 -19.24
N HIS A 63 5.85 16.58 -20.09
CA HIS A 63 6.74 17.14 -21.10
C HIS A 63 6.10 17.04 -22.49
N LEU A 64 5.83 18.17 -23.16
CA LEU A 64 5.36 18.14 -24.57
C LEU A 64 6.47 17.65 -25.53
N ASN A 65 7.73 17.90 -25.19
CA ASN A 65 8.88 17.39 -25.92
C ASN A 65 9.99 16.95 -24.94
N PRO A 66 9.94 15.70 -24.45
CA PRO A 66 10.91 15.17 -23.49
C PRO A 66 12.37 15.31 -23.96
N ALA A 67 12.64 15.16 -25.27
CA ALA A 67 13.99 15.30 -25.81
C ALA A 67 14.61 16.68 -25.60
N LYS A 68 13.79 17.71 -25.36
CA LYS A 68 14.24 19.07 -25.02
C LYS A 68 14.15 19.37 -23.53
N SER A 69 13.04 19.02 -22.90
CA SER A 69 12.74 19.46 -21.53
C SER A 69 13.04 18.43 -20.45
N ASP A 70 13.15 17.14 -20.77
CA ASP A 70 13.59 16.11 -19.82
C ASP A 70 15.07 15.76 -20.03
N THR A 71 15.94 16.72 -19.76
CA THR A 71 17.39 16.56 -19.96
C THR A 71 18.18 16.93 -18.71
N GLN A 72 19.36 16.31 -18.53
CA GLN A 72 20.26 16.67 -17.42
C GLN A 72 20.65 18.16 -17.45
N LYS A 73 20.73 18.77 -18.63
CA LYS A 73 21.03 20.21 -18.77
C LYS A 73 19.90 21.05 -18.19
N PHE A 74 18.65 20.76 -18.56
CA PHE A 74 17.48 21.42 -18.00
C PHE A 74 17.41 21.25 -16.48
N ARG A 75 17.57 20.01 -15.98
CA ARG A 75 17.54 19.70 -14.54
C ARG A 75 18.62 20.47 -13.76
N LYS A 76 19.84 20.57 -14.31
CA LYS A 76 20.96 21.32 -13.69
C LYS A 76 20.72 22.84 -13.65
N LEU A 77 19.94 23.37 -14.58
CA LEU A 77 19.58 24.79 -14.64
C LEU A 77 18.40 25.09 -13.71
N ILE A 78 17.31 24.33 -13.83
CA ILE A 78 16.05 24.60 -13.11
C ILE A 78 16.21 24.48 -11.59
N ARG A 79 17.12 23.62 -11.11
CA ARG A 79 17.44 23.49 -9.67
C ARG A 79 18.01 24.78 -9.05
N LEU A 80 18.56 25.69 -9.85
CA LEU A 80 19.10 26.97 -9.39
C LEU A 80 18.01 28.06 -9.36
N VAL A 81 16.87 27.82 -9.99
CA VAL A 81 15.74 28.76 -10.03
C VAL A 81 14.96 28.65 -8.72
N PRO A 82 14.66 29.76 -8.03
CA PRO A 82 13.85 29.74 -6.82
C PRO A 82 12.48 29.08 -7.04
N SER A 83 11.95 28.43 -6.01
CA SER A 83 10.66 27.71 -6.08
C SER A 83 9.48 28.59 -6.52
N SER A 84 9.51 29.89 -6.20
CA SER A 84 8.49 30.86 -6.64
C SER A 84 8.49 31.12 -8.15
N LEU A 85 9.58 30.77 -8.86
CA LEU A 85 9.76 31.03 -10.29
C LEU A 85 10.01 29.75 -11.12
N SER A 86 10.26 28.61 -10.47
CA SER A 86 10.63 27.36 -11.12
C SER A 86 9.57 26.87 -12.12
N TRP A 87 8.29 27.10 -11.84
CA TRP A 87 7.20 26.77 -12.77
C TRP A 87 7.33 27.52 -14.11
N TYR A 88 7.64 28.81 -14.08
CA TYR A 88 7.83 29.60 -15.32
C TYR A 88 9.04 29.10 -16.12
N GLY A 89 10.11 28.68 -15.45
CA GLY A 89 11.28 28.08 -16.11
C GLY A 89 10.95 26.78 -16.85
N ALA A 90 10.09 25.93 -16.28
CA ALA A 90 9.59 24.74 -16.94
C ALA A 90 8.63 25.08 -18.11
N TYR A 91 7.75 26.05 -17.91
CA TYR A 91 6.80 26.50 -18.92
C TYR A 91 7.50 26.98 -20.21
N LEU A 92 8.63 27.69 -20.09
CA LEU A 92 9.43 28.17 -21.23
C LEU A 92 9.98 27.05 -22.13
N VAL A 93 10.10 25.81 -21.62
CA VAL A 93 10.53 24.64 -22.39
C VAL A 93 9.38 23.67 -22.67
N ASN A 94 8.13 24.16 -22.59
CA ASN A 94 6.91 23.36 -22.81
C ASN A 94 6.83 22.14 -21.87
N ALA A 95 7.24 22.33 -20.62
CA ALA A 95 7.11 21.36 -19.54
C ALA A 95 6.17 21.90 -18.45
N TYR A 96 5.28 21.03 -17.95
CA TYR A 96 4.20 21.39 -17.05
C TYR A 96 4.33 20.58 -15.76
N PRO A 97 4.97 21.15 -14.72
CA PRO A 97 5.00 20.53 -13.40
C PRO A 97 3.58 20.33 -12.87
N LEU A 98 3.32 19.15 -12.31
CA LEU A 98 2.04 18.77 -11.74
C LEU A 98 2.05 18.92 -10.22
N ASP A 99 0.86 18.99 -9.63
CA ASP A 99 0.73 19.00 -8.17
C ASP A 99 1.19 17.66 -7.57
N MET A 100 1.90 17.74 -6.44
CA MET A 100 2.34 16.57 -5.68
C MET A 100 1.85 16.61 -4.23
N SER A 101 0.88 17.48 -3.91
CA SER A 101 0.38 17.67 -2.53
C SER A 101 -0.27 16.40 -1.94
N GLN A 102 -0.69 15.46 -2.78
CA GLN A 102 -1.36 14.22 -2.36
C GLN A 102 -0.37 13.07 -2.06
N TYR A 103 0.90 13.16 -2.49
CA TYR A 103 1.83 12.02 -2.50
C TYR A 103 2.16 11.48 -1.11
N PHE A 104 2.14 12.34 -0.08
CA PHE A 104 2.41 11.90 1.30
C PHE A 104 1.39 10.88 1.82
N ARG A 105 0.15 10.90 1.27
CA ARG A 105 -0.92 9.97 1.66
C ARG A 105 -0.78 8.57 1.08
N LEU A 106 0.20 8.32 0.22
CA LEU A 106 0.51 6.95 -0.20
C LEU A 106 0.84 6.08 1.01
N PHE A 107 1.63 6.58 1.96
CA PHE A 107 2.16 5.78 3.06
C PHE A 107 1.61 6.20 4.41
N ASN A 108 1.62 5.25 5.35
CA ASN A 108 1.19 5.44 6.74
C ASN A 108 -0.21 6.05 6.89
N SER A 109 -1.05 5.86 5.87
CA SER A 109 -2.32 6.57 5.74
C SER A 109 -3.48 5.60 5.59
N THR A 110 -4.62 6.00 6.12
CA THR A 110 -5.87 5.25 6.05
C THR A 110 -7.05 6.21 6.14
N ARG A 111 -8.19 5.79 5.58
CA ARG A 111 -9.48 6.42 5.79
C ARG A 111 -10.12 5.85 7.06
N ILE A 112 -10.48 6.71 8.01
CA ILE A 112 -11.16 6.34 9.25
C ILE A 112 -12.66 6.57 9.06
N PRO A 113 -13.52 5.56 9.26
CA PRO A 113 -14.96 5.76 9.22
C PRO A 113 -15.40 6.59 10.43
N THR A 114 -16.14 7.66 10.18
CA THR A 114 -16.78 8.50 11.21
C THR A 114 -18.20 8.82 10.75
N LEU A 115 -19.09 9.19 11.68
CA LEU A 115 -20.48 9.47 11.33
C LEU A 115 -20.57 10.65 10.36
N ASN A 116 -21.34 10.47 9.28
CA ASN A 116 -21.65 11.46 8.23
C ASN A 116 -20.48 11.91 7.34
N LYS A 117 -19.25 11.97 7.86
CA LYS A 117 -18.05 12.32 7.09
C LYS A 117 -16.84 11.60 7.66
N ASP A 118 -16.13 10.86 6.82
CA ASP A 118 -14.92 10.13 7.17
C ASP A 118 -13.69 11.05 7.27
N GLU A 119 -12.63 10.56 7.93
CA GLU A 119 -11.39 11.31 8.12
C GLU A 119 -10.20 10.61 7.45
N LEU A 120 -9.33 11.38 6.80
CA LEU A 120 -8.06 10.88 6.28
C LEU A 120 -6.95 11.06 7.29
N LYS A 121 -6.48 9.96 7.88
CA LYS A 121 -5.45 9.96 8.92
C LYS A 121 -4.12 9.49 8.37
N THR A 122 -3.04 10.15 8.78
CA THR A 122 -1.65 9.80 8.44
C THR A 122 -0.79 9.83 9.70
N ASP A 123 0.02 8.79 9.92
CA ASP A 123 0.99 8.73 11.02
C ASP A 123 2.39 8.40 10.49
N GLU A 124 3.14 9.43 10.08
CA GLU A 124 4.46 9.26 9.45
C GLU A 124 5.51 8.56 10.32
N LYS A 125 5.26 8.44 11.63
CA LYS A 125 6.14 7.74 12.57
C LYS A 125 6.01 6.22 12.48
N GLY A 126 4.98 5.70 11.81
CA GLY A 126 4.80 4.26 11.62
C GLY A 126 5.94 3.64 10.81
N ARG A 127 6.52 2.56 11.32
CA ARG A 127 7.68 1.86 10.73
C ARG A 127 7.37 0.44 10.25
N HIS A 128 6.19 -0.06 10.57
CA HIS A 128 5.77 -1.43 10.32
C HIS A 128 4.90 -1.57 9.07
N LEU A 129 5.00 -2.74 8.45
CA LEU A 129 4.13 -3.20 7.37
C LEU A 129 2.94 -3.95 7.96
N LEU A 130 1.77 -3.77 7.36
CA LEU A 130 0.62 -4.63 7.59
C LEU A 130 0.58 -5.72 6.51
N VAL A 131 0.47 -6.98 6.91
CA VAL A 131 0.30 -8.11 6.00
C VAL A 131 -0.99 -8.85 6.34
N LEU A 132 -1.83 -9.09 5.34
CA LEU A 132 -3.02 -9.93 5.43
C LEU A 132 -2.76 -11.25 4.71
N HIS A 133 -2.96 -12.36 5.41
CA HIS A 133 -2.90 -13.70 4.84
C HIS A 133 -4.02 -14.57 5.43
N ARG A 134 -4.90 -15.10 4.57
CA ARG A 134 -6.11 -15.85 4.97
C ARG A 134 -6.99 -15.09 5.98
N GLY A 135 -7.13 -13.78 5.82
CA GLY A 135 -7.92 -12.93 6.73
C GLY A 135 -7.29 -12.72 8.12
N ASN A 136 -6.10 -13.26 8.37
CA ASN A 136 -5.31 -12.98 9.57
C ASN A 136 -4.44 -11.73 9.33
N PHE A 137 -4.19 -10.97 10.40
CA PHE A 137 -3.45 -9.71 10.35
C PHE A 137 -2.08 -9.90 11.01
N TYR A 138 -1.02 -9.51 10.32
CA TYR A 138 0.35 -9.57 10.81
C TYR A 138 1.02 -8.22 10.65
N VAL A 139 1.88 -7.86 11.58
CA VAL A 139 2.71 -6.66 11.49
C VAL A 139 4.16 -6.96 11.84
N PHE A 140 5.09 -6.32 11.14
CA PHE A 140 6.51 -6.33 11.47
C PHE A 140 7.18 -5.06 10.95
N ASP A 141 8.28 -4.63 11.57
CA ASP A 141 9.03 -3.43 11.18
C ASP A 141 9.71 -3.62 9.81
N VAL A 142 9.53 -2.66 8.91
CA VAL A 142 10.25 -2.57 7.62
C VAL A 142 11.19 -1.38 7.57
N LEU A 143 11.10 -0.49 8.55
CA LEU A 143 12.07 0.56 8.86
C LEU A 143 12.63 0.35 10.28
N ASP A 144 13.94 0.39 10.44
CA ASP A 144 14.58 0.33 11.76
C ASP A 144 14.39 1.63 12.56
N LYS A 145 14.93 1.68 13.78
CA LYS A 145 14.79 2.84 14.66
C LYS A 145 15.53 4.08 14.14
N ASP A 146 16.53 3.88 13.29
CA ASP A 146 17.31 4.94 12.64
C ASP A 146 16.69 5.39 11.32
N GLY A 147 15.56 4.77 10.92
CA GLY A 147 14.83 5.05 9.71
C GLY A 147 15.41 4.39 8.46
N ASN A 148 16.37 3.46 8.58
CA ASN A 148 16.87 2.66 7.46
C ASN A 148 15.90 1.53 7.12
N ILE A 149 15.93 1.08 5.87
CA ILE A 149 15.13 -0.08 5.46
C ILE A 149 15.74 -1.32 6.10
N VAL A 150 14.90 -2.12 6.77
CA VAL A 150 15.30 -3.43 7.30
C VAL A 150 15.88 -4.29 6.18
N LYS A 151 16.88 -5.12 6.48
CA LYS A 151 17.58 -5.91 5.45
C LYS A 151 16.57 -6.76 4.67
N ALA A 152 16.71 -6.78 3.35
CA ALA A 152 15.79 -7.50 2.48
C ALA A 152 15.70 -8.99 2.81
N SER A 153 16.79 -9.62 3.27
CA SER A 153 16.82 -11.01 3.73
C SER A 153 16.03 -11.27 5.03
N GLU A 154 15.88 -10.26 5.89
CA GLU A 154 15.06 -10.31 7.11
C GLU A 154 13.57 -10.15 6.75
N ILE A 155 13.22 -9.18 5.89
CA ILE A 155 11.86 -9.04 5.33
C ILE A 155 11.44 -10.34 4.63
N HIS A 156 12.35 -10.95 3.86
CA HIS A 156 12.12 -12.25 3.22
C HIS A 156 11.82 -13.36 4.24
N ALA A 157 12.55 -13.40 5.36
CA ALA A 157 12.31 -14.37 6.43
C ALA A 157 10.97 -14.15 7.14
N HIS A 158 10.56 -12.89 7.35
CA HIS A 158 9.28 -12.55 7.97
C HIS A 158 8.10 -12.89 7.07
N LEU A 159 8.17 -12.56 5.77
CA LEU A 159 7.14 -12.94 4.80
C LEU A 159 7.05 -14.46 4.62
N LYS A 160 8.19 -15.17 4.63
CA LYS A 160 8.21 -16.63 4.60
C LYS A 160 7.54 -17.22 5.85
N HIS A 161 7.79 -16.64 7.02
CA HIS A 161 7.14 -17.06 8.27
C HIS A 161 5.61 -16.91 8.18
N ILE A 162 5.11 -15.78 7.67
CA ILE A 162 3.68 -15.55 7.47
C ILE A 162 3.06 -16.53 6.46
N LEU A 163 3.71 -16.77 5.31
CA LEU A 163 3.25 -17.74 4.31
C LEU A 163 3.30 -19.20 4.81
N SER A 164 4.12 -19.48 5.83
CA SER A 164 4.20 -20.80 6.47
C SER A 164 3.20 -20.95 7.62
N ASP A 165 2.49 -19.89 8.02
CA ASP A 165 1.47 -19.99 9.07
C ASP A 165 0.27 -20.80 8.56
N SER A 166 0.06 -21.97 9.17
CA SER A 166 -1.04 -22.88 8.84
C SER A 166 -2.36 -22.52 9.54
N CYS A 167 -2.43 -21.40 10.26
CA CYS A 167 -3.65 -20.95 10.90
C CYS A 167 -4.77 -20.80 9.85
N PRO A 168 -5.96 -21.38 10.09
CA PRO A 168 -7.10 -21.19 9.20
C PRO A 168 -7.55 -19.72 9.19
N ALA A 169 -8.44 -19.40 8.26
CA ALA A 169 -9.13 -18.12 8.29
C ALA A 169 -9.91 -17.97 9.60
N PRO A 170 -9.92 -16.78 10.24
CA PRO A 170 -10.75 -16.54 11.40
C PRO A 170 -12.22 -16.80 11.08
N GLU A 171 -12.99 -17.27 12.06
CA GLU A 171 -14.44 -17.46 11.91
C GLU A 171 -15.16 -16.15 11.56
N PHE A 172 -14.65 -15.03 12.09
CA PHE A 172 -15.17 -13.67 11.86
C PHE A 172 -14.05 -12.75 11.31
N PRO A 173 -13.76 -12.77 10.00
CA PRO A 173 -12.70 -11.94 9.42
C PRO A 173 -13.05 -10.46 9.44
N LEU A 174 -12.19 -9.63 10.04
CA LEU A 174 -12.43 -8.19 10.15
C LEU A 174 -12.32 -7.43 8.83
N GLY A 175 -11.72 -8.01 7.79
CA GLY A 175 -11.62 -7.40 6.46
C GLY A 175 -12.99 -7.00 5.89
N TYR A 176 -14.03 -7.81 6.17
CA TYR A 176 -15.41 -7.55 5.75
C TYR A 176 -15.94 -6.19 6.21
N LEU A 177 -15.56 -5.76 7.41
CA LEU A 177 -16.10 -4.53 8.00
C LEU A 177 -15.70 -3.28 7.20
N THR A 178 -14.55 -3.29 6.53
CA THR A 178 -14.11 -2.17 5.68
C THR A 178 -14.91 -2.08 4.37
N SER A 179 -15.72 -3.08 4.05
CA SER A 179 -16.63 -3.10 2.90
C SER A 179 -18.07 -2.68 3.22
N GLU A 180 -18.39 -2.42 4.48
CA GLU A 180 -19.73 -2.00 4.90
C GLU A 180 -20.07 -0.56 4.48
N ASN A 181 -21.36 -0.21 4.63
CA ASN A 181 -21.80 1.18 4.65
C ASN A 181 -20.97 1.98 5.69
N ARG A 182 -20.56 3.20 5.36
CA ARG A 182 -19.62 3.97 6.19
C ARG A 182 -20.16 4.31 7.57
N ASN A 183 -21.48 4.54 7.71
CA ASN A 183 -22.07 4.78 9.02
C ASN A 183 -22.16 3.49 9.84
N THR A 184 -22.50 2.36 9.23
CA THR A 184 -22.45 1.03 9.88
C THR A 184 -21.03 0.76 10.36
N TRP A 185 -20.04 0.92 9.47
CA TRP A 185 -18.64 0.70 9.81
C TRP A 185 -18.15 1.64 10.90
N ALA A 186 -18.52 2.92 10.88
CA ALA A 186 -18.16 3.88 11.93
C ALA A 186 -18.66 3.42 13.32
N LEU A 187 -19.90 2.92 13.40
CA LEU A 187 -20.48 2.41 14.65
C LEU A 187 -19.79 1.12 15.12
N VAL A 188 -19.54 0.18 14.20
CA VAL A 188 -18.87 -1.09 14.54
C VAL A 188 -17.41 -0.86 14.92
N ARG A 189 -16.71 0.07 14.25
CA ARG A 189 -15.34 0.45 14.61
C ARG A 189 -15.28 1.07 15.99
N GLN A 190 -16.25 1.90 16.38
CA GLN A 190 -16.33 2.41 17.74
C GLN A 190 -16.51 1.27 18.75
N LYS A 191 -17.38 0.30 18.48
CA LYS A 191 -17.53 -0.89 19.33
C LYS A 191 -16.23 -1.71 19.44
N LEU A 192 -15.44 -1.81 18.36
CA LEU A 192 -14.12 -2.46 18.42
C LEU A 192 -13.18 -1.72 19.37
N LEU A 193 -13.14 -0.39 19.32
CA LEU A 193 -12.35 0.45 20.23
C LEU A 193 -12.78 0.23 21.68
N ASP A 194 -14.09 0.31 21.94
CA ASP A 194 -14.68 0.13 23.28
C ASP A 194 -14.42 -1.28 23.84
N ASN A 195 -14.24 -2.28 22.96
CA ASN A 195 -13.90 -3.66 23.33
C ASN A 195 -12.37 -3.91 23.43
N GLY A 196 -11.57 -2.85 23.56
CA GLY A 196 -10.13 -2.94 23.84
C GLY A 196 -9.24 -3.23 22.63
N ASN A 197 -9.71 -3.01 21.40
CA ASN A 197 -8.93 -3.27 20.18
C ASN A 197 -8.14 -2.04 19.68
N GLU A 198 -8.01 -1.00 20.50
CA GLU A 198 -7.39 0.27 20.10
C GLU A 198 -5.95 0.10 19.58
N GLU A 199 -5.12 -0.69 20.27
CA GLU A 199 -3.73 -0.89 19.87
C GLU A 199 -3.61 -1.62 18.52
N ALA A 200 -4.44 -2.64 18.30
CA ALA A 200 -4.45 -3.41 17.06
C ALA A 200 -4.96 -2.55 15.87
N LEU A 201 -6.02 -1.78 16.07
CA LEU A 201 -6.53 -0.85 15.05
C LEU A 201 -5.51 0.25 14.75
N LYS A 202 -4.84 0.81 15.77
CA LYS A 202 -3.77 1.80 15.56
C LYS A 202 -2.62 1.23 14.73
N LYS A 203 -2.25 -0.04 14.95
CA LYS A 203 -1.22 -0.73 14.15
C LYS A 203 -1.67 -0.90 12.70
N ILE A 204 -2.93 -1.25 12.43
CA ILE A 204 -3.48 -1.31 11.07
C ILE A 204 -3.44 0.08 10.40
N ASP A 205 -3.99 1.09 11.09
CA ASP A 205 -4.14 2.44 10.56
C ASP A 205 -2.78 3.05 10.15
N SER A 206 -1.78 2.93 11.04
CA SER A 206 -0.46 3.59 10.92
C SER A 206 0.56 2.81 10.10
N ALA A 207 0.27 1.56 9.69
CA ALA A 207 1.19 0.76 8.87
C ALA A 207 1.56 1.47 7.56
N VAL A 208 2.78 1.26 7.06
CA VAL A 208 3.29 1.95 5.87
C VAL A 208 2.39 1.75 4.65
N PHE A 209 1.90 0.53 4.44
CA PHE A 209 0.85 0.15 3.49
C PHE A 209 0.33 -1.24 3.89
N CYS A 210 -0.62 -1.80 3.14
CA CYS A 210 -1.13 -3.15 3.34
C CYS A 210 -0.64 -4.12 2.25
N LEU A 211 -0.08 -5.27 2.62
CA LEU A 211 0.29 -6.34 1.69
C LEU A 211 -0.68 -7.52 1.87
N CYS A 212 -1.42 -7.88 0.84
CA CYS A 212 -2.35 -9.01 0.88
C CYS A 212 -1.74 -10.20 0.13
N LEU A 213 -1.50 -11.30 0.84
CA LEU A 213 -0.97 -12.53 0.28
C LEU A 213 -2.12 -13.54 0.11
N ASP A 214 -2.59 -13.70 -1.12
CA ASP A 214 -3.62 -14.68 -1.48
C ASP A 214 -2.99 -16.04 -1.77
N ASP A 215 -3.61 -17.13 -1.34
CA ASP A 215 -3.06 -18.49 -1.40
C ASP A 215 -3.55 -19.31 -2.61
N PHE A 216 -4.16 -18.64 -3.58
CA PHE A 216 -4.61 -19.22 -4.84
C PHE A 216 -4.00 -18.47 -6.03
N PRO A 217 -3.77 -19.15 -7.17
CA PRO A 217 -3.37 -18.51 -8.42
C PRO A 217 -4.58 -17.88 -9.13
N THR A 218 -4.33 -17.01 -10.10
CA THR A 218 -5.39 -16.46 -10.98
C THR A 218 -5.21 -16.99 -12.40
N THR A 219 -6.19 -17.73 -12.90
CA THR A 219 -6.06 -18.44 -14.18
C THR A 219 -6.63 -17.67 -15.37
N ASP A 220 -7.57 -16.76 -15.14
CA ASP A 220 -8.23 -16.00 -16.20
C ASP A 220 -8.39 -14.50 -15.83
N PRO A 221 -8.53 -13.62 -16.84
CA PRO A 221 -8.64 -12.17 -16.61
C PRO A 221 -9.86 -11.73 -15.80
N ILE A 222 -10.95 -12.50 -15.83
CA ILE A 222 -12.18 -12.19 -15.10
C ILE A 222 -11.97 -12.50 -13.62
N GLN A 223 -11.46 -13.68 -13.30
CA GLN A 223 -11.08 -14.06 -11.92
C GLN A 223 -10.04 -13.08 -11.35
N LEU A 224 -9.04 -12.70 -12.15
CA LEU A 224 -8.06 -11.68 -11.76
C LEU A 224 -8.76 -10.37 -11.43
N SER A 225 -9.63 -9.88 -12.30
CA SER A 225 -10.34 -8.60 -12.09
C SER A 225 -11.21 -8.63 -10.84
N HIS A 226 -11.97 -9.70 -10.61
CA HIS A 226 -12.74 -9.88 -9.37
C HIS A 226 -11.84 -9.90 -8.14
N ASN A 227 -10.72 -10.64 -8.19
CA ASN A 227 -9.82 -10.77 -7.05
C ASN A 227 -9.13 -9.45 -6.67
N MET A 228 -8.68 -8.69 -7.67
CA MET A 228 -7.96 -7.43 -7.45
C MET A 228 -8.90 -6.27 -7.12
N LEU A 229 -10.15 -6.30 -7.63
CA LEU A 229 -11.15 -5.26 -7.35
C LEU A 229 -11.79 -5.41 -5.97
N HIS A 230 -12.23 -6.62 -5.60
CA HIS A 230 -12.95 -6.84 -4.34
C HIS A 230 -12.54 -8.12 -3.59
N GLY A 231 -12.02 -9.14 -4.28
CA GLY A 231 -11.67 -10.42 -3.65
C GLY A 231 -12.85 -11.05 -2.92
N SER A 232 -12.55 -11.87 -1.91
CA SER A 232 -13.56 -12.47 -1.03
C SER A 232 -14.01 -11.56 0.12
N GLY A 233 -13.49 -10.33 0.22
CA GLY A 233 -13.69 -9.41 1.34
C GLY A 233 -12.85 -9.70 2.59
N MET A 234 -12.47 -10.96 2.84
CA MET A 234 -11.76 -11.33 4.08
C MET A 234 -10.30 -10.84 4.13
N ASN A 235 -9.60 -10.84 2.99
CA ASN A 235 -8.14 -10.67 2.91
C ASN A 235 -7.76 -9.28 2.36
N ARG A 236 -8.56 -8.26 2.67
CA ARG A 236 -8.36 -6.87 2.24
C ARG A 236 -8.65 -5.93 3.41
N TRP A 237 -7.94 -4.80 3.45
CA TRP A 237 -8.27 -3.67 4.31
C TRP A 237 -8.54 -2.46 3.42
N PHE A 238 -9.78 -2.31 2.97
CA PHE A 238 -10.14 -1.37 1.89
C PHE A 238 -9.95 0.10 2.25
N ASP A 239 -9.91 0.41 3.56
CA ASP A 239 -9.68 1.75 4.07
C ASP A 239 -8.22 2.21 3.97
N LYS A 240 -7.27 1.28 3.74
CA LYS A 240 -5.85 1.65 3.62
C LYS A 240 -5.66 2.50 2.38
N SER A 241 -4.73 3.47 2.43
CA SER A 241 -4.34 4.28 1.27
C SER A 241 -4.18 3.43 -0.01
N PHE A 242 -3.45 2.32 0.12
CA PHE A 242 -3.44 1.24 -0.86
C PHE A 242 -3.05 -0.10 -0.23
N SER A 243 -3.41 -1.17 -0.95
CA SER A 243 -2.95 -2.53 -0.73
C SER A 243 -2.22 -3.05 -1.96
N ILE A 244 -1.04 -3.64 -1.79
CA ILE A 244 -0.45 -4.52 -2.81
C ILE A 244 -1.02 -5.91 -2.59
N ILE A 245 -1.71 -6.44 -3.58
CA ILE A 245 -2.28 -7.79 -3.56
C ILE A 245 -1.36 -8.68 -4.37
N MET A 246 -1.06 -9.88 -3.85
CA MET A 246 -0.24 -10.86 -4.55
C MET A 246 -0.79 -12.28 -4.38
N THR A 247 -1.09 -12.93 -5.49
CA THR A 247 -1.56 -14.32 -5.57
C THR A 247 -0.42 -15.32 -5.47
N ALA A 248 -0.76 -16.61 -5.32
CA ALA A 248 0.23 -17.68 -5.15
C ALA A 248 1.16 -17.85 -6.36
N ASP A 249 0.70 -17.50 -7.56
CA ASP A 249 1.49 -17.47 -8.81
C ASP A 249 2.30 -16.17 -9.00
N GLY A 250 2.27 -15.28 -8.01
CA GLY A 250 2.94 -13.99 -8.02
C GLY A 250 2.28 -12.93 -8.88
N THR A 251 1.08 -13.13 -9.42
CA THR A 251 0.30 -12.04 -10.03
C THR A 251 0.06 -10.96 -8.98
N ALA A 252 0.30 -9.70 -9.34
CA ALA A 252 0.26 -8.59 -8.39
C ALA A 252 -0.59 -7.43 -8.90
N ALA A 253 -1.26 -6.72 -8.00
CA ALA A 253 -1.98 -5.49 -8.30
C ALA A 253 -1.95 -4.52 -7.11
N ILE A 254 -2.28 -3.25 -7.38
CA ILE A 254 -2.60 -2.26 -6.36
C ILE A 254 -4.11 -2.08 -6.33
N ASN A 255 -4.73 -2.27 -5.17
CA ASN A 255 -6.08 -1.78 -4.86
C ASN A 255 -5.93 -0.55 -3.96
N PHE A 256 -6.61 0.56 -4.24
CA PHE A 256 -6.39 1.79 -3.49
C PHE A 256 -7.70 2.52 -3.14
N GLU A 257 -7.68 3.19 -1.98
CA GLU A 257 -8.80 3.98 -1.51
C GLU A 257 -8.87 5.29 -2.30
N HIS A 258 -10.03 5.61 -2.88
CA HIS A 258 -10.12 6.70 -3.85
C HIS A 258 -10.17 8.10 -3.21
N SER A 259 -10.66 8.24 -1.96
CA SER A 259 -10.97 9.56 -1.42
C SER A 259 -9.75 10.43 -1.11
N TRP A 260 -8.56 9.86 -0.97
CA TRP A 260 -7.37 10.62 -0.57
C TRP A 260 -6.64 11.33 -1.72
N GLY A 261 -6.93 10.99 -2.99
CA GLY A 261 -6.29 11.62 -4.14
C GLY A 261 -6.77 11.11 -5.49
N ASP A 262 -6.23 11.69 -6.56
CA ASP A 262 -6.71 11.49 -7.94
C ASP A 262 -5.99 10.35 -8.69
N GLY A 263 -5.22 9.52 -7.98
CA GLY A 263 -4.55 8.33 -8.53
C GLY A 263 -3.20 8.57 -9.23
N VAL A 264 -2.82 9.81 -9.56
CA VAL A 264 -1.51 10.12 -10.19
C VAL A 264 -0.34 9.64 -9.32
N ALA A 265 -0.42 9.88 -8.00
CA ALA A 265 0.58 9.41 -7.04
C ALA A 265 0.69 7.87 -7.03
N VAL A 266 -0.45 7.16 -7.18
CA VAL A 266 -0.48 5.69 -7.24
C VAL A 266 0.16 5.17 -8.53
N LEU A 267 -0.13 5.80 -9.67
CA LEU A 267 0.47 5.44 -10.95
C LEU A 267 1.98 5.66 -10.93
N ARG A 268 2.45 6.79 -10.39
CA ARG A 268 3.88 7.06 -10.22
C ARG A 268 4.54 6.01 -9.32
N PHE A 269 3.92 5.70 -8.18
CA PHE A 269 4.36 4.65 -7.28
C PHE A 269 4.45 3.29 -8.00
N GLN A 270 3.41 2.89 -8.73
CA GLN A 270 3.37 1.62 -9.46
C GLN A 270 4.51 1.51 -10.46
N ASN A 271 4.75 2.55 -11.26
CA ASN A 271 5.79 2.58 -12.29
C ASN A 271 7.19 2.46 -11.67
N GLU A 272 7.48 3.24 -10.62
CA GLU A 272 8.79 3.24 -9.97
C GLU A 272 9.05 1.95 -9.19
N VAL A 273 8.03 1.39 -8.52
CA VAL A 273 8.14 0.09 -7.84
C VAL A 273 8.32 -1.05 -8.84
N PHE A 274 7.57 -1.05 -9.95
CA PHE A 274 7.75 -2.05 -11.00
C PHE A 274 9.17 -1.99 -11.57
N LYS A 275 9.65 -0.79 -11.91
CA LYS A 275 11.00 -0.59 -12.44
C LYS A 275 12.09 -1.00 -11.44
N ASP A 276 12.05 -0.52 -10.20
CA ASP A 276 13.08 -0.83 -9.20
C ASP A 276 13.09 -2.32 -8.83
N SER A 277 11.91 -2.94 -8.67
CA SER A 277 11.83 -4.36 -8.29
C SER A 277 12.27 -5.32 -9.39
N THR A 278 12.10 -4.95 -10.67
CA THR A 278 12.51 -5.76 -11.81
C THR A 278 13.97 -5.51 -12.21
N GLU A 279 14.41 -4.24 -12.31
CA GLU A 279 15.78 -3.90 -12.70
C GLU A 279 16.80 -4.09 -11.56
N ARG A 280 16.40 -3.86 -10.30
CA ARG A 280 17.28 -3.87 -9.12
C ARG A 280 16.66 -4.65 -7.94
N PRO A 281 16.33 -5.95 -8.14
CA PRO A 281 15.75 -6.78 -7.09
C PRO A 281 16.69 -6.84 -5.88
N SER A 282 16.10 -6.80 -4.68
CA SER A 282 16.85 -6.83 -3.43
C SER A 282 17.16 -8.25 -2.96
N VAL A 283 16.35 -9.22 -3.41
CA VAL A 283 16.56 -10.65 -3.23
C VAL A 283 16.47 -11.36 -4.58
N LEU A 284 17.35 -12.33 -4.78
CA LEU A 284 17.43 -13.21 -5.95
C LEU A 284 16.75 -14.55 -5.65
N PRO A 285 16.34 -15.35 -6.66
CA PRO A 285 15.72 -16.66 -6.47
C PRO A 285 16.51 -17.64 -5.57
N GLN A 286 17.84 -17.57 -5.62
CA GLN A 286 18.74 -18.37 -4.80
C GLN A 286 18.99 -17.81 -3.39
N SER A 287 18.40 -16.66 -3.04
CA SER A 287 18.65 -16.01 -1.76
C SER A 287 17.99 -16.81 -0.64
N ALA A 288 18.79 -17.18 0.36
CA ALA A 288 18.25 -17.76 1.58
C ALA A 288 17.65 -16.67 2.47
N PRO A 289 16.52 -16.94 3.15
CA PRO A 289 16.06 -16.10 4.24
C PRO A 289 17.14 -15.92 5.31
N ALA A 290 17.21 -14.74 5.93
CA ALA A 290 18.11 -14.53 7.04
C ALA A 290 17.75 -15.47 8.22
N ALA A 291 18.77 -15.89 8.97
CA ALA A 291 18.59 -16.64 10.21
C ALA A 291 18.17 -15.69 11.35
N VAL A 292 16.95 -15.17 11.27
CA VAL A 292 16.33 -14.30 12.27
C VAL A 292 15.12 -14.98 12.90
N ASP A 293 14.83 -14.61 14.14
CA ASP A 293 13.65 -15.09 14.85
C ASP A 293 12.40 -14.32 14.43
N SER A 294 11.77 -14.76 13.34
CA SER A 294 10.52 -14.17 12.86
C SER A 294 9.36 -14.33 13.85
N SER A 295 9.41 -15.29 14.78
CA SER A 295 8.31 -15.52 15.74
C SER A 295 8.19 -14.42 16.78
N THR A 296 9.30 -13.71 17.07
CA THR A 296 9.32 -12.56 17.96
C THR A 296 9.19 -11.23 17.21
N ALA A 297 9.68 -11.16 15.97
CA ALA A 297 9.62 -9.96 15.14
C ALA A 297 8.25 -9.75 14.46
N VAL A 298 7.58 -10.83 14.06
CA VAL A 298 6.25 -10.78 13.42
C VAL A 298 5.17 -10.93 14.48
N GLN A 299 4.39 -9.88 14.66
CA GLN A 299 3.23 -9.91 15.55
C GLN A 299 1.97 -10.24 14.75
N LYS A 300 1.33 -11.36 15.08
CA LYS A 300 -0.06 -11.63 14.69
C LYS A 300 -1.00 -10.80 15.56
N LEU A 301 -1.84 -9.97 14.95
CA LEU A 301 -2.82 -9.16 15.68
C LEU A 301 -4.01 -10.04 16.08
N THR A 302 -4.41 -9.92 17.34
CA THR A 302 -5.60 -10.56 17.89
C THR A 302 -6.65 -9.51 18.18
N PHE A 303 -7.92 -9.90 18.03
CA PHE A 303 -9.05 -9.01 18.25
C PHE A 303 -10.03 -9.62 19.22
N ASN A 304 -10.44 -8.82 20.19
CA ASN A 304 -11.48 -9.16 21.14
C ASN A 304 -12.83 -8.87 20.46
N LEU A 305 -13.60 -9.91 20.19
CA LEU A 305 -14.93 -9.82 19.57
C LEU A 305 -16.00 -10.32 20.54
N ASN A 306 -16.89 -9.43 20.96
CA ASN A 306 -18.11 -9.79 21.67
C ASN A 306 -19.21 -10.23 20.68
N ASP A 307 -20.35 -10.72 21.17
CA ASP A 307 -21.39 -11.27 20.30
C ASP A 307 -21.99 -10.22 19.35
N SER A 308 -22.05 -8.94 19.74
CA SER A 308 -22.46 -7.87 18.83
C SER A 308 -21.46 -7.63 17.69
N LEU A 309 -20.16 -7.84 17.93
CA LEU A 309 -19.12 -7.68 16.91
C LEU A 309 -19.04 -8.90 15.98
N LYS A 310 -19.39 -10.10 16.47
CA LYS A 310 -19.48 -11.31 15.65
C LYS A 310 -20.69 -11.31 14.72
N ALA A 311 -21.78 -10.66 15.14
CA ALA A 311 -23.02 -10.56 14.37
C ALA A 311 -23.02 -9.40 13.35
N ALA A 312 -22.06 -8.47 13.46
CA ALA A 312 -21.89 -7.33 12.57
C ALA A 312 -21.01 -7.71 11.37
#